data_AF-A0A4W5LY21-F1
#
_entry.id   AF-A0A4W5LY21-F1
#
_cell.length_a   1.000
_cell.length_b   1.000
_cell.length_c   1.000
_cell.angle_alpha   90.00
_cell.angle_beta   90.00
_cell.angle_gamma   90.00
#
_symmetry.space_group_name_H-M   'P 1'
#
loop_
_entity.id
_entity.type
_entity.pdbx_description
1 polymer ?
#
loop_
_entity_poly.entity_id
_entity_poly.type
_entity_poly.pdbx_seq_one_letter_code
_entity_poly.pdbx_strand_id
1 'polypeptide(L)'
;TIIRFGSHPVSPQLEEITKQRIFSLFSSLKYATDLSVLLLLSVLLLQCLEGIYSQNSSDSPGQRATTAAFSASEQPQDNVTTYHIIPVERVNYTELYEYRPPSPVVLCSYLPDEFIHCQDPVDHAQNSTAILEMGHGCWKFGGQVHKDVNHTPVICTALDDIECAGPREFLRGNEPCIKYTGHYFITTLLYSFFLGCFGVDRFCLGHTGTAVGKLLTLGGLGIWWFVDLILLITGGLMPSDNSNWCTFY
;
A
#
# COMPACT_ATOMS: atom_id res chain seq x y z
N THR A 1 25.51 -17.07 23.94
CA THR A 1 25.73 -16.10 22.83
C THR A 1 24.53 -16.16 21.92
N ILE A 2 23.67 -15.14 21.94
CA ILE A 2 22.51 -15.04 21.03
C ILE A 2 22.99 -14.41 19.73
N ILE A 3 22.56 -14.97 18.59
CA ILE A 3 22.95 -14.48 17.26
C ILE A 3 22.05 -13.28 16.91
N ARG A 4 22.65 -12.10 16.73
CA ARG A 4 21.96 -10.95 16.15
C ARG A 4 21.64 -11.24 14.68
N PHE A 5 20.36 -11.32 14.34
CA PHE A 5 19.90 -10.95 13.00
C PHE A 5 19.71 -9.44 12.97
N GLY A 6 20.78 -8.72 12.62
CA GLY A 6 20.73 -7.27 12.51
C GLY A 6 19.83 -6.85 11.35
N SER A 7 18.90 -5.93 11.63
CA SER A 7 18.01 -5.28 10.66
C SER A 7 18.80 -4.37 9.71
N HIS A 8 19.51 -4.98 8.76
CA HIS A 8 20.12 -4.23 7.65
C HIS A 8 19.02 -3.64 6.77
N PRO A 9 18.95 -2.31 6.57
CA PRO A 9 18.10 -1.74 5.54
C PRO A 9 18.56 -2.28 4.19
N VAL A 10 17.61 -2.73 3.36
CA VAL A 10 17.89 -3.18 2.00
C VAL A 10 18.50 -2.00 1.24
N SER A 11 19.78 -2.10 0.90
CA SER A 11 20.48 -1.02 0.21
C SER A 11 19.78 -0.71 -1.12
N PRO A 12 19.55 0.56 -1.48
CA PRO A 12 18.93 0.90 -2.77
C PRO A 12 19.74 0.40 -3.97
N GLN A 13 21.04 0.11 -3.78
CA GLN A 13 21.87 -0.57 -4.78
C GLN A 13 21.38 -2.00 -5.09
N LEU A 14 20.84 -2.74 -4.10
CA LEU A 14 20.35 -4.10 -4.32
C LEU A 14 19.02 -4.11 -5.08
N GLU A 15 18.15 -3.14 -4.81
CA GLU A 15 16.94 -2.90 -5.62
C GLU A 15 17.32 -2.58 -7.07
N GLU A 16 18.27 -1.67 -7.28
CA GLU A 16 18.68 -1.24 -8.63
C GLU A 16 19.46 -2.32 -9.40
N ILE A 17 20.29 -3.14 -8.72
CA ILE A 17 20.92 -4.33 -9.31
C ILE A 17 19.86 -5.39 -9.66
N THR A 18 18.81 -5.52 -8.85
CA THR A 18 17.69 -6.43 -9.11
C THR A 18 16.88 -5.96 -10.33
N LYS A 19 16.52 -4.67 -10.40
CA LYS A 19 15.93 -4.04 -11.60
C LYS A 19 16.79 -4.24 -12.83
N GLN A 20 18.11 -3.99 -12.76
CA GLN A 20 19.03 -4.19 -13.89
C GLN A 20 19.07 -5.65 -14.39
N ARG A 21 19.11 -6.63 -13.47
CA ARG A 21 19.07 -8.06 -13.84
C ARG A 21 17.72 -8.51 -14.38
N ILE A 22 16.62 -8.00 -13.82
CA ILE A 22 15.27 -8.24 -14.33
C ILE A 22 15.09 -7.60 -15.71
N PHE A 23 15.62 -6.39 -15.94
CA PHE A 23 15.60 -5.70 -17.22
C PHE A 23 16.42 -6.43 -18.30
N SER A 24 17.60 -6.97 -17.98
CA SER A 24 18.39 -7.75 -18.95
C SER A 24 17.77 -9.12 -19.27
N LEU A 25 17.14 -9.77 -18.28
CA LEU A 25 16.35 -10.99 -18.49
C LEU A 25 15.12 -10.71 -19.35
N PHE A 26 14.33 -9.68 -19.05
CA PHE A 26 13.18 -9.29 -19.88
C PHE A 26 13.59 -8.76 -21.26
N SER A 27 14.77 -8.16 -21.42
CA SER A 27 15.31 -7.79 -22.74
C SER A 27 15.62 -9.04 -23.56
N SER A 28 16.32 -10.03 -22.97
CA SER A 28 16.58 -11.33 -23.63
C SER A 28 15.28 -12.07 -23.97
N LEU A 29 14.30 -12.06 -23.06
CA LEU A 29 12.99 -12.65 -23.30
C LEU A 29 12.23 -11.90 -24.39
N LYS A 30 12.31 -10.56 -24.41
CA LYS A 30 11.70 -9.70 -25.42
C LYS A 30 12.21 -10.02 -26.82
N TYR A 31 13.51 -10.22 -27.04
CA TYR A 31 14.01 -10.63 -28.36
C TYR A 31 13.43 -11.99 -28.83
N ALA A 32 13.23 -12.94 -27.91
CA ALA A 32 12.61 -14.22 -28.21
C ALA A 32 11.09 -14.10 -28.47
N THR A 33 10.38 -13.25 -27.71
CA THR A 33 8.94 -13.01 -27.92
C THR A 33 8.67 -12.14 -29.12
N ASP A 34 9.46 -11.10 -29.41
CA ASP A 34 9.29 -10.24 -30.59
C ASP A 34 9.46 -11.07 -31.88
N LEU A 35 10.44 -11.99 -31.94
CA LEU A 35 10.57 -12.90 -33.08
C LEU A 35 9.37 -13.86 -33.20
N SER A 36 8.91 -14.42 -32.09
CA SER A 36 7.76 -15.35 -32.04
C SER A 36 6.44 -14.65 -32.40
N VAL A 37 6.24 -13.41 -31.92
CA VAL A 37 5.08 -12.57 -32.20
C VAL A 37 5.13 -12.06 -33.64
N LEU A 38 6.29 -11.68 -34.18
CA LEU A 38 6.41 -11.28 -35.59
C LEU A 38 6.09 -12.45 -36.55
N LEU A 39 6.48 -13.67 -36.18
CA LEU A 39 6.08 -14.89 -36.90
C LEU A 39 4.57 -15.15 -36.79
N LEU A 40 3.98 -15.05 -35.60
CA LEU A 40 2.54 -15.20 -35.42
C LEU A 40 1.74 -14.10 -36.15
N LEU A 41 2.20 -12.85 -36.11
CA LEU A 41 1.52 -11.71 -36.75
C LEU A 41 1.62 -11.77 -38.27
N SER A 42 2.74 -12.25 -38.83
CA SER A 42 2.88 -12.50 -40.27
C SER A 42 2.05 -13.70 -40.75
N VAL A 43 1.95 -14.79 -39.97
CA VAL A 43 1.02 -15.90 -40.23
C VAL A 43 -0.44 -15.43 -40.18
N LEU A 44 -0.83 -14.64 -39.18
CA LEU A 44 -2.18 -14.07 -39.07
C LEU A 44 -2.49 -13.11 -40.22
N LEU A 45 -1.54 -12.26 -40.63
CA LEU A 45 -1.72 -11.39 -41.80
C LEU A 45 -1.90 -12.20 -43.10
N LEU A 46 -1.21 -13.34 -43.23
CA LEU A 46 -1.37 -14.24 -44.37
C LEU A 46 -2.74 -14.94 -44.37
N GLN A 47 -3.23 -15.35 -43.20
CA GLN A 47 -4.57 -15.93 -43.04
C GLN A 47 -5.68 -14.88 -43.29
N CYS A 48 -5.48 -13.64 -42.88
CA CYS A 48 -6.41 -12.54 -43.16
C CYS A 48 -6.50 -12.21 -44.66
N LEU A 49 -5.43 -12.42 -45.45
CA LEU A 49 -5.43 -12.11 -46.88
C LEU A 49 -6.33 -13.03 -47.71
N GLU A 50 -6.53 -14.29 -47.34
CA GLU A 50 -7.53 -15.16 -47.99
C GLU A 50 -8.97 -14.87 -47.53
N GLY A 51 -9.14 -14.27 -46.34
CA GLY A 51 -10.44 -13.95 -45.76
C GLY A 51 -11.21 -12.80 -46.41
N ILE A 52 -10.58 -11.97 -47.25
CA ILE A 52 -11.18 -10.72 -47.77
C ILE A 52 -12.06 -10.94 -49.02
N TYR A 53 -12.17 -12.17 -49.54
CA TYR A 53 -13.02 -12.49 -50.70
C TYR A 53 -14.36 -13.16 -50.33
N SER A 54 -15.08 -12.64 -49.32
CA SER A 54 -16.52 -12.91 -49.14
C SER A 54 -17.28 -11.89 -48.28
N GLN A 55 -18.18 -11.16 -48.94
CA GLN A 55 -19.53 -10.73 -48.50
C GLN A 55 -19.77 -10.36 -47.01
N ASN A 56 -19.94 -9.06 -46.73
CA ASN A 56 -21.26 -8.47 -46.41
C ASN A 56 -21.17 -6.92 -46.46
N SER A 57 -22.14 -6.13 -46.93
CA SER A 57 -23.62 -6.07 -46.70
C SER A 57 -23.97 -5.37 -45.38
N SER A 58 -24.67 -4.23 -45.48
CA SER A 58 -25.02 -3.32 -44.38
C SER A 58 -26.27 -3.76 -43.60
N ASP A 59 -26.38 -3.42 -42.31
CA ASP A 59 -27.20 -2.29 -41.82
C ASP A 59 -27.30 -2.22 -40.28
N SER A 60 -28.05 -1.24 -39.75
CA SER A 60 -28.19 -0.84 -38.33
C SER A 60 -29.38 0.13 -38.16
N PRO A 61 -29.77 0.59 -36.96
CA PRO A 61 -29.81 -0.04 -35.61
C PRO A 61 -31.20 0.13 -34.94
N GLY A 62 -31.38 -0.17 -33.64
CA GLY A 62 -32.38 0.58 -32.85
C GLY A 62 -32.88 0.09 -31.48
N GLN A 63 -33.27 1.10 -30.67
CA GLN A 63 -34.28 1.10 -29.57
C GLN A 63 -33.83 0.77 -28.12
N ARG A 64 -34.75 1.02 -27.15
CA ARG A 64 -34.50 1.86 -25.96
C ARG A 64 -35.44 1.57 -24.76
N ALA A 65 -35.03 2.01 -23.55
CA ALA A 65 -35.86 2.27 -22.34
C ALA A 65 -36.22 1.04 -21.47
N THR A 66 -36.64 1.13 -20.18
CA THR A 66 -37.02 2.31 -19.33
C THR A 66 -36.73 2.08 -17.82
N THR A 67 -37.03 3.07 -16.98
CA THR A 67 -36.76 3.22 -15.52
C THR A 67 -37.85 2.73 -14.55
N ALA A 68 -37.46 2.31 -13.33
CA ALA A 68 -38.14 2.53 -12.03
C ALA A 68 -37.14 2.22 -10.87
N ALA A 69 -36.99 2.86 -9.70
CA ALA A 69 -37.69 3.89 -8.90
C ALA A 69 -38.37 3.36 -7.61
N PHE A 70 -37.85 3.68 -6.41
CA PHE A 70 -38.62 3.91 -5.16
C PHE A 70 -37.79 4.58 -4.01
N SER A 71 -38.46 4.92 -2.90
CA SER A 71 -38.00 5.70 -1.72
C SER A 71 -38.11 4.87 -0.39
N ALA A 72 -37.93 5.33 0.86
CA ALA A 72 -37.90 6.68 1.47
C ALA A 72 -37.08 6.74 2.80
N SER A 73 -37.56 7.51 3.81
CA SER A 73 -37.01 7.79 5.16
C SER A 73 -37.39 6.70 6.21
N GLU A 74 -37.15 6.75 7.54
CA GLU A 74 -36.90 7.85 8.50
C GLU A 74 -36.22 7.39 9.83
N GLN A 75 -35.93 8.31 10.77
CA GLN A 75 -35.48 8.08 12.18
C GLN A 75 -36.71 7.93 13.15
N PRO A 76 -36.69 7.89 14.53
CA PRO A 76 -35.61 8.17 15.52
C PRO A 76 -35.57 7.44 16.92
N GLN A 77 -34.41 7.55 17.62
CA GLN A 77 -34.15 7.89 19.06
C GLN A 77 -34.70 7.09 20.29
N ASP A 78 -34.07 7.38 21.47
CA ASP A 78 -34.46 7.24 22.91
C ASP A 78 -34.01 6.00 23.75
N ASN A 79 -33.90 6.02 25.11
CA ASN A 79 -33.13 6.91 26.04
C ASN A 79 -32.94 6.29 27.49
N VAL A 80 -31.95 6.80 28.28
CA VAL A 80 -31.64 6.55 29.74
C VAL A 80 -31.33 5.07 30.16
N THR A 81 -30.97 4.61 31.40
CA THR A 81 -30.94 5.10 32.82
C THR A 81 -29.77 4.49 33.67
N THR A 82 -29.50 5.07 34.86
CA THR A 82 -28.70 4.62 36.06
C THR A 82 -29.13 3.21 36.59
N TYR A 83 -28.46 2.42 37.46
CA TYR A 83 -27.60 2.58 38.68
C TYR A 83 -26.51 1.47 38.73
N HIS A 84 -25.53 1.34 39.66
CA HIS A 84 -25.42 1.63 41.10
C HIS A 84 -23.93 1.73 41.54
N ILE A 85 -23.62 2.32 42.70
CA ILE A 85 -22.26 2.33 43.30
C ILE A 85 -22.24 1.59 44.65
N ILE A 86 -21.25 0.70 44.83
CA ILE A 86 -20.70 0.24 46.13
C ILE A 86 -19.17 0.12 45.94
N PRO A 87 -18.33 0.65 46.84
CA PRO A 87 -16.88 0.65 46.66
C PRO A 87 -16.23 -0.69 46.97
N VAL A 88 -15.25 -1.08 46.17
CA VAL A 88 -14.21 -2.06 46.54
C VAL A 88 -12.86 -1.37 46.39
N GLU A 89 -12.10 -1.36 47.48
CA GLU A 89 -10.76 -0.77 47.56
C GLU A 89 -9.78 -1.59 46.71
N ARG A 90 -9.56 -1.18 45.46
CA ARG A 90 -8.53 -1.81 44.62
C ARG A 90 -7.19 -1.10 44.86
N VAL A 91 -6.22 -1.85 45.37
CA VAL A 91 -4.81 -1.44 45.38
C VAL A 91 -4.43 -0.99 43.97
N ASN A 92 -3.92 0.24 43.85
CA ASN A 92 -3.61 0.81 42.55
C ASN A 92 -2.25 0.29 42.06
N TYR A 93 -2.26 -0.74 41.21
CA TYR A 93 -1.08 -1.34 40.59
C TYR A 93 -0.46 -0.46 39.48
N THR A 94 -0.33 0.84 39.74
CA THR A 94 0.54 1.77 39.01
C THR A 94 1.65 2.27 39.95
N GLU A 95 2.33 1.34 40.62
CA GLU A 95 3.65 1.57 41.19
C GLU A 95 4.59 1.91 40.01
N LEU A 96 4.75 3.20 39.74
CA LEU A 96 5.62 3.69 38.67
C LEU A 96 7.07 3.53 39.14
N TYR A 97 7.65 2.36 38.86
CA TYR A 97 8.95 1.92 39.36
C TYR A 97 10.02 3.01 39.17
N GLU A 98 10.47 3.59 40.29
CA GLU A 98 11.48 4.64 40.29
C GLU A 98 12.85 4.08 39.87
N TYR A 99 13.45 4.69 38.85
CA TYR A 99 14.71 4.21 38.28
C TYR A 99 15.88 4.38 39.24
N ARG A 100 16.53 3.25 39.57
CA ARG A 100 17.73 3.21 40.41
C ARG A 100 18.91 2.70 39.57
N PRO A 101 19.96 3.51 39.32
CA PRO A 101 21.13 3.11 38.54
C PRO A 101 21.85 1.80 38.94
N PRO A 102 21.87 1.32 40.20
CA PRO A 102 22.42 -0.01 40.55
C PRO A 102 21.42 -1.18 40.35
N SER A 103 20.21 -0.92 39.86
CA SER A 103 19.22 -1.95 39.51
C SER A 103 19.52 -2.56 38.13
N PRO A 104 19.22 -3.85 37.88
CA PRO A 104 19.25 -4.41 36.53
C PRO A 104 18.12 -3.88 35.62
N VAL A 105 17.11 -3.21 36.18
CA VAL A 105 15.92 -2.73 35.44
C VAL A 105 16.23 -1.46 34.65
N VAL A 106 16.01 -1.50 33.34
CA VAL A 106 16.18 -0.36 32.41
C VAL A 106 14.94 0.53 32.35
N LEU A 107 15.10 1.76 31.87
CA LEU A 107 13.99 2.70 31.68
C LEU A 107 13.08 2.26 30.52
N CYS A 108 11.76 2.29 30.69
CA CYS A 108 10.80 1.89 29.64
C CYS A 108 11.00 2.70 28.35
N SER A 109 11.26 4.00 28.44
CA SER A 109 11.52 4.87 27.28
C SER A 109 12.83 4.59 26.54
N TYR A 110 13.73 3.77 27.11
CA TYR A 110 14.97 3.29 26.46
C TYR A 110 14.92 1.81 26.07
N LEU A 111 13.77 1.15 26.23
CA LEU A 111 13.60 -0.24 25.85
C LEU A 111 13.73 -0.39 24.31
N PRO A 112 14.42 -1.43 23.77
CA PRO A 112 14.54 -1.63 22.33
C PRO A 112 13.20 -1.86 21.63
N ASP A 113 13.17 -1.63 20.31
CA ASP A 113 11.94 -1.67 19.51
C ASP A 113 11.31 -3.07 19.44
N GLU A 114 12.09 -4.13 19.68
CA GLU A 114 11.61 -5.52 19.75
C GLU A 114 10.81 -5.84 21.03
N PHE A 115 10.78 -4.93 22.01
CA PHE A 115 10.16 -5.13 23.33
C PHE A 115 9.04 -4.11 23.63
N ILE A 116 8.62 -3.34 22.63
CA ILE A 116 7.56 -2.33 22.74
C ILE A 116 6.54 -2.49 21.61
N HIS A 117 5.32 -1.99 21.84
CA HIS A 117 4.29 -1.90 20.82
C HIS A 117 3.95 -0.41 20.61
N CYS A 118 4.26 0.10 19.42
CA CYS A 118 3.98 1.48 19.03
C CYS A 118 2.70 1.55 18.19
N GLN A 119 1.89 2.58 18.44
CA GLN A 119 0.70 2.89 17.64
C GLN A 119 1.11 3.55 16.32
N ASP A 120 0.33 3.32 15.25
CA ASP A 120 0.52 4.03 13.98
C ASP A 120 0.36 5.55 14.14
N PRO A 121 1.09 6.39 13.37
CA PRO A 121 0.95 7.83 13.44
C PRO A 121 -0.47 8.31 13.11
N VAL A 122 -1.06 9.11 14.00
CA VAL A 122 -2.41 9.69 13.81
C VAL A 122 -2.41 10.66 12.63
N ASP A 123 -3.39 10.56 11.72
CA ASP A 123 -3.59 11.55 10.64
C ASP A 123 -4.45 12.72 11.14
N HIS A 124 -3.85 13.91 11.15
CA HIS A 124 -4.54 15.15 11.50
C HIS A 124 -5.16 15.84 10.28
N ALA A 125 -5.07 15.26 9.07
CA ALA A 125 -5.68 15.75 7.84
C ALA A 125 -5.40 17.24 7.55
N GLN A 126 -4.15 17.67 7.76
CA GLN A 126 -3.70 19.06 7.63
C GLN A 126 -4.36 20.07 8.61
N ASN A 127 -4.75 19.61 9.80
CA ASN A 127 -5.14 20.46 10.93
C ASN A 127 -3.95 20.69 11.87
N SER A 128 -3.54 21.95 12.08
CA SER A 128 -2.36 22.30 12.88
C SER A 128 -2.67 22.44 14.36
N THR A 129 -3.89 22.83 14.70
CA THR A 129 -4.36 22.96 16.09
C THR A 129 -4.32 21.60 16.79
N ALA A 130 -4.82 20.55 16.12
CA ALA A 130 -4.85 19.20 16.69
C ALA A 130 -3.44 18.62 16.94
N ILE A 131 -2.45 18.96 16.12
CA ILE A 131 -1.04 18.57 16.34
C ILE A 131 -0.42 19.35 17.50
N LEU A 132 -0.74 20.64 17.61
CA LEU A 132 -0.28 21.50 18.71
C LEU A 132 -0.88 21.07 20.06
N GLU A 133 -2.13 20.58 20.06
CA GLU A 133 -2.84 20.08 21.24
C GLU A 133 -2.39 18.67 21.64
N MET A 134 -2.19 17.75 20.69
CA MET A 134 -1.81 16.37 20.99
C MET A 134 -0.29 16.13 21.06
N GLY A 135 0.53 16.99 20.46
CA GLY A 135 2.00 16.91 20.46
C GLY A 135 2.60 15.75 19.64
N HIS A 136 1.76 14.97 18.94
CA HIS A 136 2.15 13.77 18.18
C HIS A 136 1.23 13.54 16.97
N GLY A 137 1.63 12.68 16.04
CA GLY A 137 0.90 12.42 14.78
C GLY A 137 1.27 13.38 13.62
N CYS A 138 0.72 13.11 12.44
CA CYS A 138 1.17 13.67 11.17
C CYS A 138 0.30 14.81 10.63
N TRP A 139 0.94 15.91 10.24
CA TRP A 139 0.32 17.02 9.49
C TRP A 139 -0.10 16.62 8.07
N LYS A 140 0.77 15.86 7.40
CA LYS A 140 0.56 15.39 6.03
C LYS A 140 1.30 14.08 5.85
N PHE A 141 0.59 13.09 5.34
CA PHE A 141 1.13 11.82 4.88
C PHE A 141 1.73 11.87 3.47
N GLY A 142 2.67 10.96 3.21
CA GLY A 142 3.26 10.72 1.89
C GLY A 142 4.61 11.37 1.67
N GLY A 143 5.08 11.31 0.42
CA GLY A 143 6.49 11.46 0.06
C GLY A 143 7.14 10.09 -0.15
N GLN A 144 8.21 10.05 -0.96
CA GLN A 144 8.98 8.83 -1.27
C GLN A 144 10.44 8.92 -0.82
N VAL A 145 10.99 10.15 -0.77
CA VAL A 145 12.37 10.40 -0.34
C VAL A 145 12.35 10.86 1.11
N HIS A 146 13.24 10.31 1.94
CA HIS A 146 13.35 10.60 3.38
C HIS A 146 13.36 12.11 3.73
N LYS A 147 13.89 12.97 2.85
CA LYS A 147 13.93 14.44 3.03
C LYS A 147 12.56 15.13 2.89
N ASP A 148 11.63 14.52 2.15
CA ASP A 148 10.31 15.06 1.79
C ASP A 148 9.18 14.44 2.64
N VAL A 149 9.52 13.45 3.47
CA VAL A 149 8.63 12.75 4.39
C VAL A 149 8.69 13.42 5.76
N ASN A 150 7.54 13.87 6.27
CA ASN A 150 7.44 14.35 7.64
C ASN A 150 7.72 13.21 8.63
N HIS A 151 8.32 13.53 9.77
CA HIS A 151 8.50 12.60 10.87
C HIS A 151 7.81 13.17 12.12
N THR A 152 7.28 12.30 12.96
CA THR A 152 6.51 12.67 14.17
C THR A 152 6.80 11.68 15.29
N PRO A 153 6.57 12.02 16.58
CA PRO A 153 6.48 11.02 17.63
C PRO A 153 5.18 10.22 17.57
N VAL A 154 5.24 9.01 18.14
CA VAL A 154 4.07 8.14 18.38
C VAL A 154 4.05 7.62 19.82
N ILE A 155 2.88 7.18 20.27
CA ILE A 155 2.71 6.54 21.57
C ILE A 155 3.16 5.08 21.47
N CYS A 156 4.10 4.69 22.32
CA CYS A 156 4.59 3.33 22.46
C CYS A 156 4.34 2.81 23.89
N THR A 157 4.06 1.51 23.99
CA THR A 157 3.84 0.81 25.26
C THR A 157 4.84 -0.33 25.42
N ALA A 158 5.35 -0.57 26.62
CA ALA A 158 6.21 -1.73 26.89
C ALA A 158 5.40 -3.04 26.91
N LEU A 159 5.94 -4.12 26.34
CA LEU A 159 5.31 -5.45 26.39
C LEU A 159 5.17 -5.96 27.83
N ASP A 160 4.03 -6.60 28.13
CA ASP A 160 3.64 -6.97 29.50
C ASP A 160 4.64 -7.88 30.23
N ASP A 161 5.28 -8.81 29.52
CA ASP A 161 6.30 -9.71 30.05
C ASP A 161 7.67 -9.04 30.32
N ILE A 162 7.82 -7.73 30.10
CA ILE A 162 9.07 -7.00 30.29
C ILE A 162 9.00 -6.03 31.48
N GLU A 163 9.86 -6.28 32.46
CA GLU A 163 10.11 -5.39 33.61
C GLU A 163 10.94 -4.16 33.19
N CYS A 164 10.37 -2.96 33.32
CA CYS A 164 11.04 -1.69 33.05
C CYS A 164 10.62 -0.61 34.05
N ALA A 165 11.47 0.40 34.24
CA ALA A 165 11.29 1.50 35.18
C ALA A 165 10.72 2.76 34.49
N GLY A 166 9.90 3.53 35.21
CA GLY A 166 9.18 4.69 34.68
C GLY A 166 7.78 4.35 34.14
N PRO A 167 7.15 5.26 33.37
CA PRO A 167 5.84 5.01 32.77
C PRO A 167 5.96 3.97 31.64
N ARG A 168 5.03 3.01 31.61
CA ARG A 168 4.99 1.95 30.57
C ARG A 168 4.52 2.46 29.22
N GLU A 169 3.75 3.55 29.20
CA GLU A 169 3.37 4.29 27.98
C GLU A 169 4.24 5.55 27.87
N PHE A 170 4.80 5.81 26.70
CA PHE A 170 5.67 6.97 26.44
C PHE A 170 5.67 7.35 24.96
N LEU A 171 6.06 8.59 24.66
CA LEU A 171 6.32 9.00 23.28
C LEU A 171 7.70 8.51 22.84
N ARG A 172 7.77 7.69 21.77
CA ARG A 172 8.98 7.52 20.96
C ARG A 172 8.93 8.52 19.79
N GLY A 173 10.02 8.65 19.04
CA GLY A 173 10.18 9.73 18.07
C GLY A 173 11.02 9.33 16.86
N ASN A 174 10.70 10.01 15.74
CA ASN A 174 11.25 9.82 14.40
C ASN A 174 10.56 8.71 13.58
N GLU A 175 9.27 8.52 13.78
CA GLU A 175 8.42 7.67 12.96
C GLU A 175 7.98 8.42 11.68
N PRO A 176 8.11 7.82 10.48
CA PRO A 176 7.84 8.50 9.22
C PRO A 176 6.34 8.53 8.88
N CYS A 177 5.84 9.68 8.43
CA CYS A 177 4.46 9.90 8.00
C CYS A 177 4.15 9.28 6.63
N ILE A 178 4.26 7.96 6.53
CA ILE A 178 4.05 7.18 5.29
C ILE A 178 2.76 6.37 5.40
N LYS A 179 1.91 6.48 4.37
CA LYS A 179 0.68 5.70 4.25
C LYS A 179 0.96 4.41 3.47
N TYR A 180 0.55 3.28 4.02
CA TYR A 180 0.58 1.96 3.39
C TYR A 180 -0.85 1.39 3.30
N THR A 181 -1.19 0.73 2.20
CA THR A 181 -2.56 0.20 1.95
C THR A 181 -2.58 -1.21 1.36
N GLY A 182 -1.52 -2.00 1.62
CA GLY A 182 -1.41 -3.39 1.16
C GLY A 182 -1.04 -3.54 -0.33
N HIS A 183 -0.66 -2.45 -1.01
CA HIS A 183 -0.16 -2.51 -2.37
C HIS A 183 1.31 -2.94 -2.40
N TYR A 184 1.57 -4.13 -2.94
CA TYR A 184 2.90 -4.73 -3.05
C TYR A 184 3.47 -4.56 -4.46
N PHE A 185 4.62 -3.89 -4.56
CA PHE A 185 5.30 -3.64 -5.85
C PHE A 185 5.53 -4.94 -6.65
N ILE A 186 6.03 -5.98 -5.99
CA ILE A 186 6.32 -7.28 -6.63
C ILE A 186 5.04 -7.96 -7.13
N THR A 187 3.96 -7.93 -6.35
CA THR A 187 2.67 -8.53 -6.76
C THR A 187 2.04 -7.76 -7.92
N THR A 188 2.09 -6.44 -7.92
CA THR A 188 1.63 -5.64 -9.06
C THR A 188 2.50 -5.88 -10.30
N LEU A 189 3.83 -5.97 -10.16
CA LEU A 189 4.74 -6.32 -11.26
C LEU A 189 4.38 -7.71 -11.84
N LEU A 190 4.10 -8.68 -10.97
CA LEU A 190 3.69 -10.03 -11.36
C LEU A 190 2.35 -10.03 -12.14
N TYR A 191 1.36 -9.26 -11.67
CA TYR A 191 0.09 -9.07 -12.38
C TYR A 191 0.26 -8.29 -13.69
N SER A 192 1.15 -7.30 -13.75
CA SER A 192 1.45 -6.56 -14.98
C SER A 192 2.08 -7.50 -16.02
N PHE A 193 3.05 -8.31 -15.59
CA PHE A 193 3.70 -9.29 -16.47
C PHE A 193 2.73 -10.36 -17.01
N PHE A 194 1.98 -11.06 -16.14
CA PHE A 194 1.12 -12.17 -16.55
C PHE A 194 -0.29 -11.76 -17.04
N LEU A 195 -0.83 -10.63 -16.57
CA LEU A 195 -2.23 -10.22 -16.76
C LEU A 195 -2.38 -8.78 -17.28
N GLY A 196 -1.29 -8.04 -17.56
CA GLY A 196 -1.34 -6.65 -18.02
C GLY A 196 -2.04 -6.44 -19.38
N CYS A 197 -2.14 -7.47 -20.22
CA CYS A 197 -2.98 -7.45 -21.42
C CYS A 197 -4.49 -7.27 -21.10
N PHE A 198 -4.92 -7.71 -19.91
CA PHE A 198 -6.26 -7.48 -19.35
C PHE A 198 -6.31 -6.26 -18.41
N GLY A 199 -5.17 -5.58 -18.16
CA GLY A 199 -5.08 -4.41 -17.28
C GLY A 199 -5.36 -4.69 -15.79
N VAL A 200 -5.21 -5.94 -15.33
CA VAL A 200 -5.51 -6.34 -13.93
C VAL A 200 -4.66 -5.56 -12.93
N ASP A 201 -3.39 -5.31 -13.26
CA ASP A 201 -2.47 -4.44 -12.52
C ASP A 201 -3.03 -3.02 -12.32
N ARG A 202 -3.64 -2.42 -13.35
CA ARG A 202 -4.28 -1.10 -13.27
C ARG A 202 -5.57 -1.13 -12.44
N PHE A 203 -6.36 -2.20 -12.49
CA PHE A 203 -7.50 -2.37 -11.59
C PHE A 203 -7.06 -2.51 -10.13
N CYS A 204 -6.02 -3.32 -9.85
CA CYS A 204 -5.48 -3.51 -8.50
C CYS A 204 -4.90 -2.23 -7.87
N LEU A 205 -4.48 -1.24 -8.68
CA LEU A 205 -4.01 0.06 -8.21
C LEU A 205 -5.09 1.15 -8.16
N GLY A 206 -6.35 0.81 -8.47
CA GLY A 206 -7.47 1.76 -8.50
C GLY A 206 -7.55 2.65 -9.76
N HIS A 207 -6.67 2.45 -10.76
CA HIS A 207 -6.64 3.22 -12.01
C HIS A 207 -7.69 2.75 -13.04
N THR A 208 -8.91 2.51 -12.56
CA THR A 208 -10.05 1.88 -13.27
C THR A 208 -10.31 2.48 -14.64
N GLY A 209 -10.24 3.81 -14.81
CA GLY A 209 -10.43 4.45 -16.11
C GLY A 209 -9.39 4.03 -17.17
N THR A 210 -8.12 3.91 -16.77
CA THR A 210 -7.05 3.44 -17.68
C THR A 210 -7.14 1.94 -17.94
N ALA A 211 -7.64 1.17 -16.98
CA ALA A 211 -7.83 -0.27 -17.08
C ALA A 211 -8.98 -0.62 -18.04
N VAL A 212 -10.12 0.06 -17.93
CA VAL A 212 -11.23 -0.03 -18.89
C VAL A 212 -10.79 0.43 -20.29
N GLY A 213 -9.96 1.48 -20.39
CA GLY A 213 -9.35 1.90 -21.65
C GLY A 213 -8.52 0.81 -22.34
N LYS A 214 -7.75 0.02 -21.58
CA LYS A 214 -7.04 -1.16 -22.10
C LYS A 214 -7.99 -2.26 -22.57
N LEU A 215 -9.03 -2.58 -21.79
CA LEU A 215 -10.01 -3.60 -22.18
C LEU A 215 -10.76 -3.24 -23.47
N LEU A 216 -11.22 -1.99 -23.60
CA LEU A 216 -11.91 -1.50 -24.79
C LEU A 216 -11.00 -1.44 -26.04
N THR A 217 -9.68 -1.39 -25.85
CA THR A 217 -8.68 -1.47 -26.93
C THR A 217 -8.09 -2.88 -27.10
N LEU A 218 -8.71 -3.92 -26.51
CA LEU A 218 -8.28 -5.32 -26.57
C LEU A 218 -6.82 -5.55 -26.15
N GLY A 219 -6.34 -4.81 -25.14
CA GLY A 219 -4.95 -4.83 -24.70
C GLY A 219 -3.95 -4.20 -25.68
N GLY A 220 -4.44 -3.59 -26.77
CA GLY A 220 -3.69 -2.78 -27.72
C GLY A 220 -2.43 -3.44 -28.27
N LEU A 221 -2.58 -4.68 -28.76
CA LEU A 221 -1.53 -5.50 -29.38
C LEU A 221 -0.25 -5.64 -28.53
N GLY A 222 -0.36 -5.61 -27.20
CA GLY A 222 0.77 -5.76 -26.28
C GLY A 222 1.65 -4.51 -26.10
N ILE A 223 1.44 -3.46 -26.91
CA ILE A 223 2.14 -2.18 -26.75
C ILE A 223 1.80 -1.55 -25.39
N TRP A 224 0.52 -1.61 -25.01
CA TRP A 224 0.03 -1.11 -23.72
C TRP A 224 0.55 -1.90 -22.51
N TRP A 225 0.79 -3.20 -22.67
CA TRP A 225 1.43 -4.05 -21.66
C TRP A 225 2.90 -3.64 -21.47
N PHE A 226 3.64 -3.43 -22.56
CA PHE A 226 5.04 -3.01 -22.48
C PHE A 226 5.19 -1.60 -21.87
N VAL A 227 4.32 -0.66 -22.23
CA VAL A 227 4.31 0.69 -21.66
C VAL A 227 3.99 0.68 -20.15
N ASP A 228 3.04 -0.15 -19.71
CA ASP A 228 2.72 -0.29 -18.28
C ASP A 228 3.86 -0.92 -17.48
N LEU A 229 4.50 -1.98 -18.01
CA LEU A 229 5.65 -2.62 -17.38
C LEU A 229 6.81 -1.63 -17.17
N ILE A 230 7.09 -0.78 -18.16
CA ILE A 230 8.10 0.28 -18.06
C ILE A 230 7.67 1.37 -17.05
N LEU A 231 6.42 1.84 -17.09
CA LEU A 231 5.91 2.84 -16.12
C LEU A 231 5.96 2.33 -14.67
N LEU A 232 5.69 1.05 -14.44
CA LEU A 232 5.79 0.42 -13.13
C LEU A 232 7.24 0.30 -12.66
N ILE A 233 8.13 -0.26 -13.48
CA ILE A 233 9.55 -0.46 -13.11
C ILE A 233 10.28 0.87 -12.87
N THR A 234 9.90 1.93 -13.60
CA THR A 234 10.44 3.29 -13.43
C THR A 234 9.81 4.08 -12.27
N GLY A 235 8.82 3.52 -11.56
CA GLY A 235 8.12 4.19 -10.46
C GLY A 235 7.13 5.28 -10.91
N GLY A 236 6.93 5.49 -12.21
CA GLY A 236 5.95 6.42 -12.76
C GLY A 236 4.49 5.96 -12.64
N LEU A 237 4.26 4.71 -12.21
CA LEU A 237 2.96 4.16 -11.84
C LEU A 237 2.93 3.86 -10.34
N MET A 238 2.13 4.61 -9.59
CA MET A 238 1.86 4.44 -8.15
C MET A 238 0.39 4.07 -7.91
N PRO A 239 0.03 3.53 -6.74
CA PRO A 239 -1.36 3.43 -6.28
C PRO A 239 -2.16 4.74 -6.37
N SER A 240 -3.44 4.67 -6.77
CA SER A 240 -4.28 5.86 -6.98
C SER A 240 -4.61 6.64 -5.71
N ASP A 241 -4.45 6.01 -4.54
CA ASP A 241 -4.68 6.61 -3.22
C ASP A 241 -3.44 7.35 -2.67
N ASN A 242 -2.37 7.42 -3.45
CA ASN A 242 -1.05 7.99 -3.11
C ASN A 242 -0.35 7.30 -1.92
N SER A 243 -0.62 6.02 -1.67
CA SER A 243 0.19 5.22 -0.74
C SER A 243 1.62 5.02 -1.25
N ASN A 244 2.52 4.61 -0.35
CA ASN A 244 3.77 3.96 -0.73
C ASN A 244 3.57 2.44 -0.87
N TRP A 245 4.55 1.81 -1.51
CA TRP A 245 4.60 0.35 -1.68
C TRP A 245 4.93 -0.35 -0.37
N CYS A 246 4.19 -1.41 -0.06
CA CYS A 246 4.49 -2.29 1.06
C CYS A 246 5.71 -3.17 0.73
N THR A 247 6.69 -3.23 1.64
CA THR A 247 7.99 -3.91 1.43
C THR A 247 8.06 -5.32 2.02
N PHE A 248 7.14 -5.69 2.91
CA PHE A 248 7.13 -6.96 3.65
C PHE A 248 5.78 -7.65 3.50
N TYR A 249 5.80 -8.92 3.08
CA TYR A 249 4.64 -9.73 2.69
C TYR A 249 4.28 -10.76 3.79
#